data_AF-A0A960KZ61-F1
#
_entry.id   AF-A0A960KZ61-F1
#
_cell.length_a   1.000
_cell.length_b   1.000
_cell.length_c   1.000
_cell.angle_alpha   90.00
_cell.angle_beta   90.00
_cell.angle_gamma   90.00
#
_symmetry.space_group_name_H-M   'P 1'
#
loop_
_entity.id
_entity.type
_entity.pdbx_description
1 polymer ?
#
loop_
_entity_poly.entity_id
_entity_poly.type
_entity_poly.pdbx_seq_one_letter_code
_entity_poly.pdbx_strand_id
1 'polypeptide(L)'
;MRALLIVSILFWGCAMKQGLSDYEPNPSARPANRVLIRSGRVTLKVKDIEVFQKEVVQRVQALQGWVETSDVTAHKNVWLKVRIPDSELEATMAWLGQLGTIKSRTLSTEDVTDQLLDLETRLRNLLLLRERYQSLLNQAKDVKDILEIEKELNRIQTEIEQLEGKLKVLKQRVAMASLQIDARQKRF
;
A
#
# COMPACT_ATOMS: atom_id res chain seq x y z
N MET A 1 -27.42 -73.46 -19.89
CA MET A 1 -27.60 -74.45 -18.82
C MET A 1 -26.43 -74.33 -17.86
N ARG A 2 -26.71 -74.12 -16.55
CA ARG A 2 -26.03 -74.65 -15.34
C ARG A 2 -24.48 -74.57 -15.27
N ALA A 3 -23.81 -74.20 -14.18
CA ALA A 3 -24.18 -73.90 -12.80
C ALA A 3 -22.96 -73.24 -12.11
N LEU A 4 -23.24 -72.55 -10.99
CA LEU A 4 -22.28 -72.08 -9.99
C LEU A 4 -21.38 -73.22 -9.46
N LEU A 5 -20.15 -72.87 -9.06
CA LEU A 5 -19.56 -73.32 -7.79
C LEU A 5 -18.62 -72.22 -7.22
N ILE A 6 -18.88 -71.88 -5.96
CA ILE A 6 -18.17 -70.92 -5.10
C ILE A 6 -17.21 -71.71 -4.21
N VAL A 7 -15.94 -71.30 -4.13
CA VAL A 7 -15.00 -71.51 -2.99
C VAL A 7 -13.96 -70.38 -3.11
N SER A 8 -14.10 -69.22 -2.46
CA SER A 8 -13.75 -68.85 -1.08
C SER A 8 -12.28 -69.09 -0.68
N ILE A 9 -11.74 -68.09 0.04
CA ILE A 9 -10.46 -67.99 0.78
C ILE A 9 -9.21 -67.86 -0.12
N LEU A 10 -8.32 -66.84 -0.05
CA LEU A 10 -7.76 -66.08 1.07
C LEU A 10 -7.33 -64.67 0.65
N PHE A 11 -7.64 -63.70 1.51
CA PHE A 11 -6.90 -62.48 1.84
C PHE A 11 -5.61 -62.20 1.06
N TRP A 12 -5.60 -61.11 0.29
CA TRP A 12 -4.52 -60.13 0.36
C TRP A 12 -5.15 -58.73 0.26
N GLY A 13 -5.32 -58.12 1.43
CA GLY A 13 -5.77 -56.74 1.53
C GLY A 13 -4.72 -55.80 0.96
N CYS A 14 -5.00 -55.23 -0.22
CA CYS A 14 -4.26 -54.09 -0.72
C CYS A 14 -4.79 -52.85 0.01
N ALA A 15 -3.99 -52.38 0.97
CA ALA A 15 -4.26 -51.18 1.75
C ALA A 15 -4.33 -49.95 0.81
N MET A 16 -5.49 -49.29 0.78
CA MET A 16 -5.62 -47.90 0.38
C MET A 16 -4.76 -47.05 1.31
N LYS A 17 -3.56 -46.68 0.85
CA LYS A 17 -2.73 -45.70 1.53
C LYS A 17 -3.19 -44.31 1.06
N GLN A 18 -3.96 -43.67 1.94
CA GLN A 18 -4.25 -42.24 1.89
C GLN A 18 -2.96 -41.45 1.63
N GLY A 19 -2.92 -40.75 0.50
CA GLY A 19 -2.02 -39.63 0.26
C GLY A 19 -2.81 -38.34 0.44
N LEU A 20 -3.32 -38.10 1.65
CA LEU A 20 -3.70 -36.75 2.07
C LEU A 20 -2.37 -36.00 2.23
N SER A 21 -1.99 -35.28 1.17
CA SER A 21 -0.92 -34.30 1.23
C SER A 21 -1.33 -33.30 2.30
N ASP A 22 -0.62 -33.32 3.42
CA ASP A 22 -0.71 -32.30 4.45
C ASP A 22 -0.38 -30.94 3.82
N TYR A 23 -1.40 -30.23 3.36
CA TYR A 23 -1.29 -28.80 3.09
C TYR A 23 -1.20 -28.13 4.45
N GLU A 24 0.01 -28.08 5.01
CA GLU A 24 0.33 -27.09 6.02
C GLU A 24 0.45 -25.74 5.29
N PRO A 25 -0.48 -24.79 5.48
CA PRO A 25 -0.29 -23.46 4.92
C PRO A 25 0.96 -22.88 5.55
N ASN A 26 2.05 -22.79 4.77
CA ASN A 26 3.27 -22.13 5.21
C ASN A 26 2.96 -20.64 5.47
N PRO A 27 2.90 -20.18 6.75
CA PRO A 27 2.56 -18.80 7.06
C PRO A 27 3.68 -17.82 6.69
N SER A 28 4.82 -18.33 6.20
CA SER A 28 6.00 -17.55 5.83
C SER A 28 6.21 -17.38 4.32
N ALA A 29 5.36 -17.96 3.47
CA ALA A 29 5.36 -17.68 2.03
C ALA A 29 4.73 -16.30 1.78
N ARG A 30 5.46 -15.24 2.15
CA ARG A 30 5.06 -13.85 1.91
C ARG A 30 4.99 -13.63 0.39
N PRO A 31 3.90 -13.06 -0.15
CA PRO A 31 3.74 -12.89 -1.59
C PRO A 31 4.89 -12.09 -2.19
N ALA A 32 5.32 -12.47 -3.40
CA ALA A 32 6.45 -11.86 -4.11
C ALA A 32 6.19 -10.40 -4.54
N ASN A 33 4.93 -9.96 -4.52
CA ASN A 33 4.53 -8.62 -4.93
C ASN A 33 4.06 -7.81 -3.71
N ARG A 34 5.01 -7.21 -2.99
CA ARG A 34 4.71 -6.36 -1.82
C ARG A 34 4.46 -4.93 -2.25
N VAL A 35 3.48 -4.33 -1.63
CA VAL A 35 3.17 -2.90 -1.79
C VAL A 35 3.76 -2.16 -0.60
N LEU A 36 4.77 -1.35 -0.87
CA LEU A 36 5.59 -0.72 0.16
C LEU A 36 5.43 0.80 0.13
N ILE A 37 5.34 1.41 1.30
CA ILE A 37 5.48 2.86 1.49
C ILE A 37 6.84 3.10 2.11
N ARG A 38 7.67 3.92 1.46
CA ARG A 38 9.01 4.23 1.96
C ARG A 38 9.13 5.67 2.40
N SER A 39 9.91 5.87 3.45
CA SER A 39 10.25 7.20 3.92
C SER A 39 11.70 7.28 4.39
N GLY A 40 12.33 8.42 4.13
CA GLY A 40 13.70 8.70 4.52
C GLY A 40 13.78 9.86 5.49
N ARG A 41 14.76 9.82 6.39
CA ARG A 41 15.23 10.99 7.14
C ARG A 41 16.73 11.13 6.98
N VAL A 42 17.18 12.34 6.66
CA VAL A 42 18.61 12.67 6.55
C VAL A 42 18.89 13.91 7.38
N THR A 43 19.83 13.79 8.32
CA THR A 43 20.39 14.94 9.02
C THR A 43 21.82 15.16 8.53
N LEU A 44 22.17 16.39 8.17
CA LEU A 44 23.48 16.71 7.61
C LEU A 44 24.00 18.09 8.02
N LYS A 45 25.32 18.26 7.95
CA LYS A 45 25.99 19.56 8.08
C LYS A 45 26.42 20.07 6.72
N VAL A 46 26.03 21.31 6.40
CA VAL A 46 26.32 21.95 5.10
C VAL A 46 27.16 23.20 5.30
N LYS A 47 27.85 23.65 4.24
CA LYS A 47 28.67 24.87 4.25
C LYS A 47 27.79 26.13 4.18
N ASP A 48 26.82 26.11 3.28
CA ASP A 48 25.89 27.20 3.02
C ASP A 48 24.49 26.61 2.94
N ILE A 49 23.56 27.16 3.70
CA ILE A 49 22.20 26.61 3.81
C ILE A 49 21.27 27.11 2.70
N GLU A 50 21.52 28.30 2.17
CA GLU A 50 20.73 28.91 1.10
C GLU A 50 21.03 28.19 -0.22
N VAL A 51 22.33 27.97 -0.52
CA VAL A 51 22.76 27.18 -1.67
C VAL A 51 22.22 25.77 -1.57
N PHE A 52 22.34 25.13 -0.40
CA PHE A 52 21.82 23.79 -0.16
C PHE A 52 20.31 23.71 -0.40
N GLN A 53 19.53 24.63 0.17
CA GLN A 53 18.08 24.63 -0.01
C GLN A 53 17.70 24.78 -1.48
N LYS A 54 18.36 25.69 -2.21
CA LYS A 54 18.11 25.90 -3.65
C LYS A 54 18.38 24.64 -4.46
N GLU A 55 19.50 23.97 -4.23
CA GLU A 55 19.85 22.73 -4.94
C GLU A 55 18.87 21.60 -4.63
N VAL A 56 18.44 21.44 -3.37
CA VAL A 56 17.45 20.44 -2.98
C VAL A 56 16.12 20.69 -3.68
N VAL A 57 15.63 21.94 -3.68
CA VAL A 57 14.36 22.30 -4.35
C VAL A 57 14.45 22.04 -5.85
N GLN A 58 15.54 22.42 -6.51
CA GLN A 58 15.74 22.19 -7.93
C GLN A 58 15.77 20.69 -8.27
N ARG A 59 16.45 19.88 -7.46
CA ARG A 59 16.46 18.42 -7.67
C ARG A 59 15.08 17.82 -7.50
N VAL A 60 14.36 18.20 -6.44
CA VAL A 60 13.00 17.70 -6.18
C VAL A 60 12.07 18.03 -7.36
N GLN A 61 12.15 19.25 -7.90
CA GLN A 61 11.38 19.64 -9.08
C GLN A 61 11.77 18.85 -10.33
N ALA A 62 13.07 18.61 -10.55
CA ALA A 62 13.56 17.81 -11.68
C ALA A 62 13.06 16.36 -11.64
N LEU A 63 12.83 15.83 -10.44
CA LEU A 63 12.24 14.50 -10.21
C LEU A 63 10.70 14.50 -10.24
N GLN A 64 10.07 15.61 -10.66
CA GLN A 64 8.62 15.81 -10.62
C GLN A 64 8.02 15.64 -9.19
N GLY A 65 8.85 15.85 -8.17
CA GLY A 65 8.45 15.90 -6.78
C GLY A 65 8.02 17.30 -6.35
N TRP A 66 7.61 17.43 -5.09
CA TRP A 66 7.26 18.72 -4.49
C TRP A 66 7.73 18.83 -3.05
N VAL A 67 7.82 20.06 -2.56
CA VAL A 67 8.12 20.37 -1.16
C VAL A 67 6.79 20.45 -0.40
N GLU A 68 6.59 19.59 0.60
CA GLU A 68 5.42 19.64 1.49
C GLU A 68 5.58 20.70 2.57
N THR A 69 6.77 20.85 3.13
CA THR A 69 7.03 21.81 4.20
C THR A 69 8.47 22.31 4.14
N SER A 70 8.65 23.58 4.43
CA SER A 70 9.95 24.23 4.48
C SER A 70 9.96 25.22 5.64
N ASP A 71 10.70 24.90 6.69
CA ASP A 71 10.92 25.79 7.83
C ASP A 71 12.40 26.21 7.86
N VAL A 72 12.63 27.52 7.74
CA VAL A 72 13.96 28.12 7.84
C VAL A 72 14.02 28.91 9.13
N THR A 73 14.83 28.45 10.09
CA THR A 73 14.98 29.15 11.37
C THR A 73 16.37 29.76 11.48
N ALA A 74 16.40 31.09 11.67
CA ALA A 74 17.60 31.87 11.97
C ALA A 74 18.77 31.72 10.95
N HIS A 75 18.47 31.42 9.68
CA HIS A 75 19.45 31.23 8.59
C HIS A 75 20.55 30.19 8.87
N LYS A 76 20.37 29.32 9.88
CA LYS A 76 21.38 28.34 10.33
C LYS A 76 20.89 26.91 10.31
N ASN A 77 19.57 26.72 10.31
CA ASN A 77 18.93 25.41 10.21
C ASN A 77 17.83 25.46 9.15
N VAL A 78 17.73 24.37 8.38
CA VAL A 78 16.66 24.16 7.41
C VAL A 78 16.03 22.82 7.72
N TRP A 79 14.71 22.80 7.78
CA TRP A 79 13.93 21.59 7.82
C TRP A 79 13.05 21.54 6.58
N LEU A 80 13.27 20.53 5.75
CA LEU A 80 12.51 20.29 4.53
C LEU A 80 11.82 18.94 4.62
N LYS A 81 10.54 18.92 4.28
CA LYS A 81 9.82 17.68 3.99
C LYS A 81 9.44 17.69 2.52
N VAL A 82 9.94 16.71 1.78
CA VAL A 82 9.75 16.61 0.33
C VAL A 82 9.09 15.29 -0.05
N ARG A 83 8.39 15.31 -1.18
CA ARG A 83 7.80 14.15 -1.84
C ARG A 83 8.48 13.96 -3.18
N ILE A 84 8.97 12.75 -3.39
CA ILE A 84 9.68 12.34 -4.61
C ILE A 84 9.19 10.95 -5.02
N PRO A 85 9.30 10.58 -6.31
CA PRO A 85 8.99 9.23 -6.73
C PRO A 85 9.71 8.20 -5.86
N ASP A 86 9.03 7.12 -5.49
CA ASP A 86 9.61 6.12 -4.59
C ASP A 86 10.95 5.57 -5.10
N SER A 87 11.06 5.34 -6.41
CA SER A 87 12.28 4.87 -7.06
C SER A 87 13.50 5.80 -6.84
N GLU A 88 13.27 7.08 -6.60
CA GLU A 88 14.30 8.12 -6.50
C GLU A 88 14.76 8.39 -5.06
N LEU A 89 14.10 7.78 -4.07
CA LEU A 89 14.36 8.06 -2.66
C LEU A 89 15.82 7.84 -2.28
N GLU A 90 16.34 6.65 -2.55
CA GLU A 90 17.70 6.29 -2.13
C GLU A 90 18.77 7.05 -2.89
N ALA A 91 18.56 7.28 -4.19
CA ALA A 91 19.45 8.08 -5.04
C ALA A 91 19.53 9.52 -4.53
N THR A 92 18.39 10.10 -4.15
CA THR A 92 18.33 11.45 -3.58
C THR A 92 19.02 11.52 -2.22
N MET A 93 18.81 10.53 -1.35
CA MET A 93 19.49 10.46 -0.06
C MET A 93 21.02 10.32 -0.20
N ALA A 94 21.49 9.57 -1.20
CA ALA A 94 22.92 9.44 -1.49
C ALA A 94 23.50 10.76 -2.03
N TRP A 95 22.79 11.42 -2.94
CA TRP A 95 23.18 12.72 -3.49
C TRP A 95 23.27 13.82 -2.42
N LEU A 96 22.39 13.83 -1.41
CA LEU A 96 22.49 14.77 -0.29
C LEU A 96 23.84 14.67 0.45
N GLY A 97 24.47 13.49 0.46
CA GLY A 97 25.82 13.30 1.02
C GLY A 97 26.94 13.97 0.23
N GLN A 98 26.69 14.39 -1.01
CA GLN A 98 27.65 15.16 -1.81
C GLN A 98 27.60 16.65 -1.44
N LEU A 99 26.46 17.13 -0.92
CA LEU A 99 26.26 18.53 -0.55
C LEU A 99 26.73 18.87 0.87
N GLY A 100 26.97 17.86 1.70
CA GLY A 100 27.37 18.05 3.08
C GLY A 100 27.74 16.75 3.80
N THR A 101 28.12 16.88 5.06
CA THR A 101 28.47 15.72 5.89
C THR A 101 27.22 15.16 6.55
N ILE A 102 26.77 13.97 6.10
CA ILE A 102 25.68 13.23 6.74
C ILE A 102 26.05 12.94 8.21
N LYS A 103 25.10 13.22 9.11
CA LYS A 103 25.17 12.91 10.54
C LYS A 103 24.34 11.70 10.90
N SER A 104 23.17 11.58 10.29
CA SER A 104 22.34 10.39 10.41
C SER A 104 21.52 10.21 9.14
N ARG A 105 21.24 8.95 8.84
CA ARG A 105 20.37 8.52 7.75
C ARG A 105 19.48 7.41 8.27
N THR A 106 18.19 7.52 8.04
CA THR A 106 17.22 6.48 8.37
C THR A 106 16.33 6.24 7.16
N LEU A 107 16.10 4.98 6.84
CA LEU A 107 15.14 4.53 5.85
C LEU A 107 14.10 3.69 6.59
N SER A 108 12.82 4.02 6.41
CA SER A 108 11.70 3.28 6.95
C SER A 108 10.86 2.74 5.80
N THR A 109 10.38 1.52 5.95
CA THR A 109 9.54 0.83 4.98
C THR A 109 8.34 0.25 5.72
N GLU A 110 7.16 0.59 5.25
CA GLU A 110 5.88 0.10 5.74
C GLU A 110 5.28 -0.79 4.67
N ASP A 111 4.99 -2.06 5.00
CA ASP A 111 4.28 -2.97 4.10
C ASP A 111 2.77 -2.76 4.26
N VAL A 112 2.13 -2.35 3.17
CA VAL A 112 0.68 -2.06 3.13
C VAL A 112 -0.05 -3.01 2.19
N THR A 113 0.54 -4.17 1.87
CA THR A 113 -0.04 -5.16 0.96
C THR A 113 -1.42 -5.63 1.44
N ASP A 114 -1.53 -6.03 2.71
CA ASP A 114 -2.78 -6.50 3.29
C ASP A 114 -3.82 -5.38 3.38
N GLN A 115 -3.38 -4.16 3.70
CA GLN A 115 -4.25 -2.98 3.75
C GLN A 115 -4.83 -2.65 2.37
N LEU A 116 -4.01 -2.70 1.32
CA LEU A 116 -4.47 -2.48 -0.04
C LEU A 116 -5.49 -3.55 -0.45
N LEU A 117 -5.17 -4.82 -0.22
CA LEU A 117 -6.03 -5.94 -0.57
C LEU A 117 -7.38 -5.90 0.15
N ASP A 118 -7.40 -5.58 1.45
CA ASP A 118 -8.63 -5.42 2.24
C ASP A 118 -9.50 -4.30 1.66
N LEU A 119 -8.92 -3.13 1.39
CA LEU A 119 -9.66 -2.00 0.82
C LEU A 119 -10.25 -2.33 -0.56
N GLU A 120 -9.47 -2.97 -1.45
CA GLU A 120 -9.93 -3.35 -2.78
C GLU A 120 -11.02 -4.43 -2.73
N THR A 121 -10.92 -5.39 -1.80
CA THR A 121 -11.92 -6.44 -1.60
C THR A 121 -13.23 -5.86 -1.08
N ARG A 122 -13.17 -4.97 -0.08
CA ARG A 122 -14.36 -4.30 0.45
C ARG A 122 -15.05 -3.44 -0.60
N LEU A 123 -14.28 -2.66 -1.36
CA LEU A 123 -14.82 -1.84 -2.44
C LEU A 123 -15.54 -2.70 -3.47
N ARG A 124 -14.92 -3.80 -3.91
CA ARG A 124 -15.53 -4.75 -4.86
C ARG A 124 -16.85 -5.31 -4.34
N ASN A 125 -16.90 -5.72 -3.08
CA ASN A 125 -18.10 -6.27 -2.47
C ASN A 125 -19.24 -5.24 -2.40
N LEU A 126 -18.92 -3.97 -2.08
CA LEU A 126 -19.91 -2.89 -2.07
C LEU A 126 -20.41 -2.55 -3.48
N LEU A 127 -19.56 -2.59 -4.49
CA LEU A 127 -19.97 -2.38 -5.89
C LEU A 127 -20.97 -3.46 -6.33
N LEU A 128 -20.68 -4.74 -6.04
CA LEU A 128 -21.60 -5.86 -6.32
C LEU A 128 -22.92 -5.72 -5.54
N LEU A 129 -22.85 -5.27 -4.27
CA LEU A 129 -24.04 -5.02 -3.47
C LEU A 129 -24.90 -3.90 -4.07
N ARG A 130 -24.27 -2.81 -4.54
CA ARG A 130 -24.95 -1.71 -5.20
C ARG A 130 -25.66 -2.19 -6.46
N GLU A 131 -25.01 -2.98 -7.31
CA GLU A 131 -25.61 -3.56 -8.51
C GLU A 131 -26.83 -4.42 -8.18
N ARG A 132 -26.73 -5.25 -7.13
CA ARG A 132 -27.87 -6.04 -6.64
C ARG A 132 -29.03 -5.16 -6.18
N TYR A 133 -28.77 -4.10 -5.42
CA TYR A 133 -29.82 -3.18 -4.95
C TYR A 133 -30.44 -2.38 -6.11
N GLN A 134 -29.65 -1.97 -7.11
CA GLN A 134 -30.19 -1.36 -8.33
C GLN A 134 -31.10 -2.31 -9.10
N SER A 135 -30.75 -3.60 -9.17
CA SER A 135 -31.62 -4.62 -9.78
C SER A 135 -32.94 -4.80 -9.01
N LEU A 136 -32.90 -4.76 -7.67
CA LEU A 136 -34.10 -4.79 -6.84
C LEU A 136 -34.96 -3.53 -7.03
N LEU A 137 -34.34 -2.35 -7.09
CA LEU A 137 -35.03 -1.08 -7.34
C LEU A 137 -35.81 -1.11 -8.66
N ASN A 138 -35.21 -1.65 -9.72
CA ASN A 138 -35.86 -1.77 -11.04
C ASN A 138 -37.07 -2.72 -11.04
N GLN A 139 -37.15 -3.63 -10.07
CA GLN A 139 -38.26 -4.59 -9.93
C GLN A 139 -39.30 -4.14 -8.92
N ALA A 140 -38.98 -3.14 -8.08
CA ALA A 140 -39.85 -2.65 -7.02
C ALA A 140 -41.07 -1.94 -7.61
N LYS A 141 -42.25 -2.22 -7.03
CA LYS A 141 -43.53 -1.61 -7.44
C LYS A 141 -44.18 -0.81 -6.32
N ASP A 142 -43.84 -1.14 -5.07
CA ASP A 142 -44.34 -0.42 -3.91
C ASP A 142 -43.44 0.79 -3.62
N VAL A 143 -44.07 1.94 -3.38
CA VAL A 143 -43.34 3.20 -3.13
C VAL A 143 -42.50 3.11 -1.85
N LYS A 144 -42.97 2.39 -0.83
CA LYS A 144 -42.22 2.20 0.40
C LYS A 144 -40.95 1.40 0.15
N ASP A 145 -41.04 0.31 -0.60
CA ASP A 145 -39.88 -0.51 -0.98
C ASP A 145 -38.86 0.30 -1.79
N ILE A 146 -39.34 1.12 -2.73
CA ILE A 146 -38.49 2.03 -3.52
C ILE A 146 -37.71 2.98 -2.61
N LEU A 147 -38.39 3.67 -1.69
CA LEU A 147 -37.76 4.62 -0.77
C LEU A 147 -36.76 3.93 0.17
N GLU A 148 -37.05 2.71 0.63
CA GLU A 148 -36.13 1.93 1.47
C GLU A 148 -34.88 1.50 0.68
N ILE A 149 -35.04 1.04 -0.56
CA ILE A 149 -33.91 0.67 -1.43
C ILE A 149 -33.04 1.88 -1.77
N GLU A 150 -33.65 3.03 -2.10
CA GLU A 150 -32.91 4.27 -2.37
C GLU A 150 -32.10 4.75 -1.16
N LYS A 151 -32.68 4.64 0.04
CA LYS A 151 -31.98 4.97 1.28
C LYS A 151 -30.73 4.10 1.46
N GLU A 152 -30.85 2.79 1.24
CA GLU A 152 -29.71 1.88 1.33
C GLU A 152 -28.68 2.10 0.21
N LEU A 153 -29.11 2.39 -1.01
CA LEU A 153 -28.22 2.74 -2.12
C LEU A 153 -27.39 3.99 -1.81
N ASN A 154 -28.00 5.02 -1.20
CA ASN A 154 -27.28 6.22 -0.78
C ASN A 154 -26.22 5.91 0.29
N ARG A 155 -26.54 5.04 1.25
CA ARG A 155 -25.57 4.59 2.27
C ARG A 155 -24.41 3.83 1.62
N ILE A 156 -24.70 2.86 0.76
CA ILE A 156 -23.69 2.06 0.04
C ILE A 156 -22.79 2.96 -0.81
N GLN A 157 -23.38 3.93 -1.52
CA GLN A 157 -22.64 4.88 -2.35
C GLN A 157 -21.67 5.73 -1.52
N THR A 158 -22.12 6.21 -0.35
CA THR A 158 -21.26 6.95 0.58
C THR A 158 -20.07 6.10 1.06
N GLU A 159 -20.30 4.83 1.37
CA GLU A 159 -19.23 3.91 1.78
C GLU A 159 -18.23 3.62 0.65
N ILE A 160 -18.72 3.45 -0.58
CA ILE A 160 -17.89 3.30 -1.79
C ILE A 160 -16.95 4.50 -1.94
N GLU A 161 -17.48 5.72 -1.91
CA GLU A 161 -16.70 6.95 -2.08
C GLU A 161 -15.62 7.10 -1.01
N GLN A 162 -15.95 6.74 0.24
CA GLN A 162 -14.97 6.73 1.32
C GLN A 162 -13.83 5.73 1.09
N LEU A 163 -14.15 4.52 0.61
CA LEU A 163 -13.13 3.51 0.31
C LEU A 163 -12.26 3.91 -0.90
N GLU A 164 -12.88 4.44 -1.96
CA GLU A 164 -12.17 4.97 -3.13
C GLU A 164 -11.20 6.09 -2.73
N GLY A 165 -11.64 7.00 -1.86
CA GLY A 165 -10.79 8.04 -1.28
C GLY A 165 -9.59 7.48 -0.52
N LYS A 166 -9.82 6.48 0.34
CA LYS A 166 -8.73 5.79 1.09
C LYS A 166 -7.75 5.10 0.15
N LEU A 167 -8.24 4.40 -0.87
CA LEU A 167 -7.40 3.74 -1.88
C LEU A 167 -6.55 4.75 -2.65
N LYS A 168 -7.14 5.86 -3.07
CA LYS A 168 -6.42 6.92 -3.79
C LYS A 168 -5.26 7.46 -2.95
N VAL A 169 -5.49 7.78 -1.68
CA VAL A 169 -4.43 8.26 -0.78
C VAL A 169 -3.35 7.20 -0.56
N LEU A 170 -3.73 5.94 -0.36
CA LEU A 170 -2.77 4.84 -0.17
C LEU A 170 -1.88 4.66 -1.41
N LYS A 171 -2.48 4.63 -2.60
CA LYS A 171 -1.75 4.50 -3.88
C LYS A 171 -0.80 5.68 -4.10
N GLN A 172 -1.19 6.90 -3.74
CA GLN A 172 -0.30 8.06 -3.78
C GLN A 172 0.89 7.92 -2.81
N ARG A 173 0.68 7.39 -1.60
CA ARG A 173 1.77 7.15 -0.63
C ARG A 173 2.75 6.08 -1.09
N VAL A 174 2.28 5.08 -1.84
CA VAL A 174 3.12 4.03 -2.44
C VAL A 174 3.94 4.61 -3.60
N ALA A 175 3.33 5.43 -4.44
CA ALA A 175 4.01 6.04 -5.59
C ALA A 175 5.06 7.09 -5.17
N MET A 176 4.81 7.83 -4.09
CA MET A 176 5.63 8.96 -3.65
C MET A 176 6.19 8.74 -2.25
N ALA A 177 7.51 8.55 -2.18
CA ALA A 177 8.24 8.49 -0.92
C ALA A 177 8.29 9.87 -0.23
N SER A 178 8.31 9.85 1.10
CA SER A 178 8.54 11.06 1.91
C SER A 178 9.98 11.13 2.37
N LEU A 179 10.66 12.25 2.13
CA LEU A 179 12.02 12.49 2.59
C LEU A 179 12.05 13.72 3.51
N GLN A 180 12.47 13.52 4.75
CA GLN A 180 12.73 14.57 5.73
C GLN A 180 14.21 14.91 5.73
N ILE A 181 14.53 16.20 5.62
CA ILE A 181 15.89 16.70 5.52
C ILE A 181 16.10 17.76 6.60
N ASP A 182 17.03 17.48 7.50
CA ASP A 182 17.46 18.37 8.58
C ASP A 182 18.89 18.83 8.30
N ALA A 183 19.08 20.03 7.74
CA ALA A 183 20.42 20.56 7.52
C ALA A 183 20.76 21.65 8.54
N ARG A 184 22.01 21.64 9.00
CA ARG A 184 22.57 22.68 9.86
C ARG A 184 23.85 23.24 9.24
N GLN A 185 24.02 24.55 9.28
CA GLN A 185 25.26 25.16 8.80
C GLN A 185 26.43 24.85 9.74
N LYS A 186 27.58 24.47 9.19
CA LYS A 186 28.81 24.27 9.97
C LYS A 186 29.28 25.64 10.48
N ARG A 187 29.40 25.80 11.81
CA ARG A 187 30.16 26.91 12.39
C ARG A 187 31.64 26.67 12.11
N PHE A 188 32.28 27.66 11.49
CA PHE A 188 33.74 27.76 11.37
C PHE A 188 34.27 28.64 12.49
#